data_AF-A0A5E4MT16-F1
#
_entry.id   AF-A0A5E4MT16-F1
#
_cell.length_a   1.000
_cell.length_b   1.000
_cell.length_c   1.000
_cell.angle_alpha   90.00
_cell.angle_beta   90.00
_cell.angle_gamma   90.00
#
_symmetry.space_group_name_H-M   'P 1'
#
loop_
_entity.id
_entity.type
_entity.pdbx_description
1 polymer ?
#
loop_
_entity_poly.entity_id
_entity_poly.type
_entity_poly.pdbx_seq_one_letter_code
_entity_poly.pdbx_strand_id
1 'polypeptide(L)' 'MESSRIRWAGHVWRSEGVLGSITKWKPNTKRPRGRPRQRWADRVKDDLRMIGVENAEEMSRDREKWKDVVVAAMDLNGL' A
#
# COMPACT_ATOMS: atom_id res chain seq x y z
N MET A 1 13.06 -3.61 -0.68
CA MET A 1 12.11 -3.26 -1.79
C MET A 1 10.67 -3.11 -1.28
N GLU A 2 10.27 -3.92 -0.30
CA GLU A 2 8.94 -3.90 0.32
C GLU A 2 8.68 -2.63 1.15
N SER A 3 9.64 -2.22 1.98
CA SER A 3 9.57 -0.99 2.79
C SER A 3 9.37 0.27 1.95
N SER A 4 10.01 0.36 0.78
CA SER A 4 9.79 1.46 -0.17
C SER A 4 8.35 1.48 -0.72
N ARG A 5 7.77 0.29 -0.96
CA ARG A 5 6.39 0.13 -1.45
C ARG A 5 5.38 0.56 -0.38
N ILE A 6 5.61 0.15 0.87
CA ILE A 6 4.80 0.58 2.02
C ILE A 6 4.96 2.10 2.23
N ARG A 7 6.17 2.65 2.20
CA ARG A 7 6.38 4.11 2.30
C ARG A 7 5.57 4.87 1.26
N TRP A 8 5.61 4.40 0.00
CA TRP A 8 4.84 5.00 -1.09
C TRP A 8 3.33 4.83 -0.91
N ALA A 9 2.86 3.69 -0.39
CA ALA A 9 1.44 3.46 -0.12
C ALA A 9 0.84 4.51 0.80
N GLY A 10 1.52 4.86 1.90
CA GLY A 10 1.04 5.92 2.78
C GLY A 10 1.01 7.30 2.11
N HIS A 11 1.94 7.59 1.19
CA HIS A 11 1.88 8.82 0.40
C HIS A 11 0.64 8.83 -0.52
N VAL A 12 0.37 7.73 -1.21
CA VAL A 12 -0.80 7.60 -2.10
C VAL A 12 -2.11 7.71 -1.33
N TRP A 13 -2.24 7.06 -0.17
CA TRP A 13 -3.48 7.06 0.61
C TRP A 13 -3.77 8.40 1.29
N ARG A 14 -2.73 9.19 1.62
CA ARG A 14 -2.86 10.57 2.07
C ARG A 14 -3.05 11.59 0.93
N SER A 15 -2.91 11.17 -0.31
CA SER A 15 -3.06 12.09 -1.45
C SER A 15 -4.54 12.37 -1.70
N GLU A 16 -4.92 13.64 -1.58
CA GLU A 16 -6.25 14.16 -1.97
C GLU A 16 -6.33 14.49 -3.47
N GLY A 17 -5.24 14.26 -4.22
CA GLY A 17 -5.15 14.56 -5.65
C GLY A 17 -5.45 13.37 -6.56
N VAL A 18 -5.07 13.51 -7.84
CA VAL A 18 -5.27 12.51 -8.90
C VAL A 18 -4.71 11.14 -8.51
N LEU A 19 -3.58 11.09 -7.80
CA LEU A 19 -2.95 9.85 -7.33
C LEU A 19 -3.88 9.03 -6.42
N GLY A 20 -4.46 9.68 -5.41
CA GLY A 20 -5.41 9.02 -4.50
C GLY A 20 -6.66 8.58 -5.24
N SER A 21 -7.21 9.44 -6.09
CA SER A 21 -8.43 9.18 -6.87
C SER A 21 -8.28 7.99 -7.82
N ILE A 22 -7.21 7.94 -8.62
CA ILE A 22 -6.95 6.83 -9.56
C ILE A 22 -6.73 5.52 -8.80
N THR A 23 -6.02 5.56 -7.67
CA THR A 23 -5.71 4.36 -6.89
C THR A 23 -6.96 3.76 -6.24
N LYS A 24 -7.89 4.60 -5.77
CA LYS A 24 -9.17 4.18 -5.18
C LYS A 24 -10.17 3.71 -6.25
N TRP A 25 -9.99 4.12 -7.49
CA TRP A 25 -10.93 3.81 -8.57
C TRP A 25 -10.99 2.31 -8.87
N LYS A 26 -12.21 1.78 -8.87
CA LYS A 26 -12.52 0.38 -9.19
C LYS A 26 -13.42 0.34 -10.42
N PRO A 27 -12.87 0.23 -11.64
CA PRO A 27 -13.69 0.15 -12.84
C PRO A 27 -14.53 -1.13 -12.85
N ASN A 28 -15.82 -0.99 -13.18
CA ASN A 28 -16.78 -2.10 -13.24
C ASN A 28 -16.70 -2.87 -14.58
N THR A 29 -15.48 -3.15 -15.05
CA THR A 29 -15.25 -3.84 -16.33
C THR A 29 -14.51 -5.15 -16.12
N LYS A 30 -14.79 -6.14 -16.97
CA LYS A 30 -14.02 -7.38 -17.01
C LYS A 30 -12.63 -7.10 -17.55
N ARG A 31 -11.61 -7.55 -16.83
CA ARG A 31 -10.22 -7.42 -17.28
C ARG A 31 -9.94 -8.38 -18.45
N PRO A 32 -9.17 -7.93 -19.46
CA PRO A 32 -8.76 -8.80 -20.56
C PRO A 32 -7.89 -9.95 -20.06
N ARG A 33 -7.92 -11.08 -20.79
CA ARG A 33 -7.10 -12.25 -20.49
C ARG A 33 -5.63 -11.93 -20.80
N GLY A 34 -4.70 -12.46 -19.99
CA GLY A 34 -3.25 -12.40 -20.24
C GLY A 34 -2.44 -11.48 -19.31
N ARG A 35 -3.02 -10.39 -18.77
CA ARG A 35 -2.33 -9.56 -17.77
C ARG A 35 -2.33 -10.26 -16.40
N PRO A 36 -1.21 -10.27 -15.64
CA PRO A 36 -1.21 -10.72 -14.26
C PRO A 36 -2.35 -10.05 -13.48
N ARG A 37 -3.14 -10.86 -12.76
CA ARG A 37 -4.36 -10.38 -12.08
C ARG A 37 -4.04 -9.43 -10.93
N GLN A 38 -2.83 -9.56 -10.38
CA GLN A 38 -2.40 -8.87 -9.19
C GLN A 38 -2.15 -7.38 -9.43
N ARG A 39 -2.72 -6.56 -8.55
CA ARG A 39 -2.53 -5.11 -8.52
C ARG A 39 -1.37 -4.76 -7.58
N TRP A 40 -0.80 -3.57 -7.78
CA TRP A 40 0.10 -2.97 -6.79
C TRP A 40 -0.55 -2.90 -5.41
N ALA A 41 -1.83 -2.49 -5.33
CA ALA A 41 -2.56 -2.41 -4.07
C ALA A 41 -2.74 -3.79 -3.39
N ASP A 42 -2.86 -4.87 -4.16
CA ASP A 42 -2.97 -6.22 -3.61
C ASP A 42 -1.63 -6.62 -2.98
N ARG A 43 -0.50 -6.33 -3.65
CA ARG A 43 0.84 -6.56 -3.08
C ARG A 43 1.09 -5.76 -1.82
N VAL A 44 0.73 -4.47 -1.79
CA VAL A 44 0.84 -3.63 -0.59
C VAL A 44 0.05 -4.21 0.57
N LYS A 45 -1.17 -4.71 0.34
CA LYS A 45 -1.98 -5.35 1.38
C LYS A 45 -1.34 -6.64 1.90
N ASP A 46 -0.76 -7.44 1.01
CA ASP A 46 -0.03 -8.65 1.41
C ASP A 46 1.18 -8.30 2.28
N ASP A 47 2.00 -7.32 1.88
CA ASP A 47 3.18 -6.87 2.63
C ASP A 47 2.78 -6.37 4.04
N LEU A 48 1.72 -5.54 4.12
CA LEU A 48 1.22 -5.00 5.39
C LEU A 48 0.67 -6.09 6.31
N ARG A 49 0.04 -7.12 5.73
CA ARG A 49 -0.44 -8.28 6.48
C ARG A 49 0.72 -9.13 7.02
N MET A 50 1.82 -9.24 6.29
CA MET A 50 3.02 -9.97 6.77
C MET A 50 3.60 -9.33 8.03
N ILE A 51 3.48 -8.01 8.17
CA ILE A 51 3.95 -7.26 9.35
C ILE A 51 2.85 -6.99 10.40
N GLY A 52 1.67 -7.62 10.25
CA GLY A 52 0.58 -7.53 11.23
C GLY A 52 -0.19 -6.21 11.26
N VAL A 53 -0.09 -5.39 10.21
CA VAL A 53 -0.75 -4.08 10.15
C VAL A 53 -2.13 -4.20 9.50
N GLU A 54 -3.16 -4.01 10.31
CA GLU A 54 -4.55 -3.86 9.86
C GLU A 54 -4.94 -2.38 9.71
N ASN A 55 -6.01 -2.10 8.96
CA ASN A 55 -6.53 -0.74 8.73
C ASN A 55 -5.48 0.27 8.25
N ALA A 56 -4.50 -0.19 7.46
CA ALA A 56 -3.34 0.58 7.05
C ALA A 56 -3.67 1.90 6.31
N GLU A 57 -4.76 1.95 5.54
CA GLU A 57 -5.21 3.17 4.87
C GLU A 57 -5.54 4.28 5.90
N GLU A 58 -6.25 3.93 6.98
CA GLU A 58 -6.58 4.85 8.05
C GLU A 58 -5.35 5.20 8.88
N MET A 59 -4.56 4.19 9.26
CA MET A 59 -3.32 4.38 10.02
C MET A 59 -2.33 5.28 9.27
N SER A 60 -2.34 5.24 7.93
CA SER A 60 -1.48 6.11 7.12
C SER A 60 -1.77 7.60 7.29
N ARG A 61 -2.95 7.99 7.79
CA ARG A 61 -3.27 9.40 8.06
C ARG A 61 -2.45 9.95 9.22
N ASP A 62 -2.11 9.10 10.18
CA ASP A 62 -1.17 9.40 11.25
C ASP A 62 0.26 9.17 10.73
N ARG A 63 1.02 10.27 10.58
CA ARG A 63 2.37 10.22 10.02
C ARG A 63 3.37 9.50 10.92
N GLU A 64 3.19 9.58 12.24
CA GLU A 64 4.10 8.96 13.20
C GLU A 64 3.86 7.45 13.21
N LYS A 65 2.59 7.02 13.35
CA LYS A 65 2.25 5.59 13.26
C LYS A 65 2.66 4.99 11.91
N TRP A 66 2.50 5.73 10.82
CA TRP A 66 2.93 5.26 9.51
C TRP A 66 4.46 5.12 9.40
N LYS A 67 5.22 5.97 10.09
CA LYS A 67 6.68 5.87 10.14
C LYS A 67 7.09 4.58 10.84
N ASP A 68 6.44 4.23 11.95
CA ASP A 68 6.72 2.99 12.69
C ASP A 68 6.43 1.75 11.84
N VAL A 69 5.33 1.75 11.08
CA VAL A 69 5.01 0.71 10.11
C VAL A 69 6.09 0.57 9.03
N VAL A 70 6.59 1.69 8.53
CA VAL A 70 7.67 1.68 7.52
C VAL A 70 8.97 1.15 8.12
N VAL A 71 9.28 1.46 9.38
CA VAL A 71 10.46 0.94 10.09
C VAL A 71 10.32 -0.57 10.32
N ALA A 72 9.19 -1.04 10.83
CA ALA A 72 8.92 -2.47 10.98
C ALA A 72 9.07 -3.24 9.66
N ALA A 73 8.64 -2.64 8.55
CA ALA A 73 8.85 -3.21 7.21
C ALA A 73 10.32 -3.23 6.75
N MET A 74 11.16 -2.30 7.23
CA MET A 74 12.60 -2.31 6.96
C MET A 74 13.29 -3.44 7.73
N ASP A 75 12.93 -3.62 9.01
CA ASP A 75 13.51 -4.65 9.88
C ASP A 75 13.21 -6.07 9.36
N LEU A 76 12.00 -6.28 8.83
CA LEU A 76 11.61 -7.56 8.19
C LEU A 76 12.35 -7.85 6.88
N ASN A 77 12.89 -6.81 6.22
CA ASN A 77 13.64 -6.92 4.97
C ASN A 77 15.15 -7.07 5.17
N GLY A 78 15.64 -7.03 6.42
CA GLY A 78 17.00 -7.42 6.81
C GLY A 78 18.13 -6.83 5.95
N LEU A 79 18.45 -5.56 6.18
CA LEU A 79 19.81 -5.00 6.09
C LEU A 79 20.06 -4.09 7.28
#